data_AF-A0A2A5GZD2-F1
#
_entry.id   AF-A0A2A5GZD2-F1
#
_cell.length_a   1.000
_cell.length_b   1.000
_cell.length_c   1.000
_cell.angle_alpha   90.00
_cell.angle_beta   90.00
_cell.angle_gamma   90.00
#
_symmetry.space_group_name_H-M   'P 1'
#
loop_
_entity.id
_entity.type
_entity.pdbx_description
1 polymer ?
#
loop_
_entity_poly.entity_id
_entity_poly.type
_entity_poly.pdbx_seq_one_letter_code
_entity_poly.pdbx_strand_id
1 'polypeptide(L)' 'MKKHLSGADLVIILVTVILFVVALFVKGFTKDLLIEAGVLLVSIKLILMNHKNSVTNKKMLKELDEIKKTLSGLKKEQ' A
#
# COMPACT_ATOMS: atom_id res chain seq x y z
N MET A 1 -7.44 -13.49 -0.38
CA MET A 1 -6.30 -13.42 0.56
C MET A 1 -4.94 -13.77 -0.09
N LYS A 2 -4.71 -13.50 -1.38
CA LYS A 2 -3.37 -13.62 -2.01
C LYS A 2 -3.27 -12.57 -3.14
N LYS A 3 -2.12 -11.89 -3.27
CA LYS A 3 -1.79 -10.81 -4.23
C LYS A 3 -2.36 -9.42 -3.94
N HIS A 4 -1.82 -8.72 -2.95
CA HIS A 4 -1.98 -7.25 -2.84
C HIS A 4 -0.70 -6.48 -2.52
N LEU A 5 0.41 -7.18 -2.26
CA LEU A 5 1.74 -6.69 -2.62
C LEU A 5 2.01 -7.32 -3.99
N SER A 6 1.95 -6.53 -5.06
CA SER A 6 2.37 -7.00 -6.37
C SER A 6 3.82 -7.47 -6.26
N GLY A 7 4.23 -8.45 -7.07
CA GLY A 7 5.64 -8.86 -7.09
C GLY A 7 6.57 -7.67 -7.32
N ALA A 8 6.10 -6.67 -8.07
CA ALA A 8 6.77 -5.39 -8.26
C ALA A 8 6.94 -4.58 -6.97
N ASP A 9 5.91 -4.48 -6.12
CA ASP A 9 5.99 -3.76 -4.84
C ASP A 9 7.02 -4.39 -3.91
N LEU A 10 7.06 -5.73 -3.86
CA LEU A 10 8.04 -6.47 -3.06
C LEU A 10 9.47 -6.25 -3.58
N VAL A 11 9.66 -6.26 -4.90
CA VAL A 11 10.96 -6.00 -5.54
C VAL A 11 11.44 -4.59 -5.24
N ILE A 12 10.55 -3.59 -5.32
CA ILE A 12 10.89 -2.19 -5.02
C ILE A 12 11.29 -2.04 -3.55
N ILE A 13 10.52 -2.62 -2.62
CA ILE A 13 10.87 -2.63 -1.20
C ILE A 13 12.24 -3.26 -0.99
N LEU A 14 12.49 -4.43 -1.59
CA LEU A 14 13.73 -5.17 -1.42
C LEU A 14 14.94 -4.41 -1.96
N VAL A 15 14.84 -3.85 -3.17
CA VAL A 15 15.89 -3.01 -3.77
C VAL A 15 16.17 -1.79 -2.91
N THR A 16 15.12 -1.13 -2.41
CA THR A 16 15.26 0.05 -1.55
C THR A 16 15.97 -0.30 -0.24
N VAL A 17 15.64 -1.44 0.37
CA VAL A 17 16.31 -1.93 1.59
C VAL A 17 17.77 -2.27 1.31
N ILE A 18 18.07 -2.95 0.20
CA ILE A 18 19.46 -3.31 -0.15
C ILE A 18 20.30 -2.04 -0.36
N LEU A 19 19.80 -1.07 -1.13
CA LEU A 19 20.49 0.20 -1.36
C LEU A 19 20.70 0.98 -0.05
N PHE A 20 19.72 0.98 0.85
CA PHE A 20 19.83 1.60 2.17
C PHE A 20 20.90 0.93 3.05
N VAL A 21 20.95 -0.41 3.07
CA VAL A 21 21.98 -1.16 3.79
C VAL A 21 23.37 -0.87 3.22
N VAL A 22 23.51 -0.82 1.89
CA VAL A 22 24.79 -0.46 1.25
C VAL A 22 25.20 0.97 1.60
N ALA A 23 24.27 1.94 1.56
CA ALA A 23 24.55 3.33 1.93
C ALA A 23 25.03 3.47 3.38
N LEU A 24 24.42 2.71 4.30
CA LEU A 24 24.81 2.62 5.71
C LEU A 24 26.27 2.21 5.90
N PHE A 25 26.73 1.21 5.15
CA PHE A 25 28.12 0.73 5.22
C PHE A 25 29.11 1.67 4.51
N VAL A 26 28.68 2.37 3.46
CA VAL A 26 29.55 3.28 2.68
C VAL A 26 29.73 4.64 3.35
N LYS A 27 28.67 5.22 3.94
CA LYS A 27 28.71 6.57 4.57
C LYS A 27 28.93 6.54 6.09
N GLY A 28 28.68 5.40 6.76
CA GLY A 28 28.72 5.30 8.22
C GLY A 28 27.53 5.99 8.91
N PHE A 29 27.40 5.83 10.24
CA PHE A 29 26.30 6.37 11.06
C PHE A 29 26.43 7.91 11.27
N THR A 30 26.25 8.71 10.22
CA THR A 30 26.24 10.18 10.27
C THR A 30 24.81 10.75 10.18
N LYS A 31 24.63 12.08 10.38
CA LYS A 31 23.33 12.77 10.33
C LYS A 31 22.49 12.46 9.08
N ASP A 32 23.14 12.17 7.95
CA ASP A 32 22.50 11.73 6.70
C ASP A 32 21.68 10.45 6.85
N LEU A 33 22.04 9.56 7.79
CA LEU A 33 21.31 8.33 8.05
C LEU A 33 19.87 8.59 8.51
N LEU A 34 19.64 9.62 9.33
CA LEU A 34 18.28 9.96 9.78
C LEU A 34 17.41 10.43 8.61
N ILE A 35 18.01 11.13 7.64
CA ILE A 35 17.33 11.59 6.44
C ILE A 35 17.03 10.39 5.53
N GLU A 36 18.00 9.51 5.28
CA GLU A 36 17.82 8.30 4.46
C GLU A 36 16.79 7.35 5.10
N ALA A 37 16.82 7.17 6.43
CA ALA A 37 15.82 6.40 7.17
C ALA A 37 14.43 7.05 7.11
N GLY A 38 14.36 8.39 7.13
CA GLY A 38 13.12 9.13 6.92
C GLY A 38 12.49 8.86 5.55
N VAL A 39 13.30 8.86 4.48
CA VAL A 39 12.84 8.54 3.12
C VAL A 39 12.34 7.09 3.02
N LEU A 40 13.05 6.14 3.65
CA LEU A 40 12.62 4.75 3.73
C LEU A 40 11.26 4.61 4.45
N LEU A 41 11.11 5.26 5.60
CA LEU A 41 9.87 5.23 6.38
C LEU A 41 8.68 5.86 5.65
N VAL A 42 8.90 6.96 4.93
CA VAL A 42 7.88 7.58 4.08
C VAL A 42 7.46 6.61 2.96
N SER A 43 8.40 5.92 2.33
CA SER A 43 8.13 4.94 1.27
C SER A 43 7.27 3.78 1.78
N ILE A 44 7.64 3.18 2.92
CA ILE A 44 6.86 2.12 3.56
C ILE A 44 5.45 2.61 3.94
N LYS A 45 5.34 3.82 4.48
CA LYS A 45 4.06 4.42 4.85
C LYS A 45 3.14 4.63 3.64
N LEU A 46 3.69 5.08 2.51
CA LEU A 46 2.94 5.25 1.26
C LEU A 46 2.43 3.91 0.72
N ILE A 47 3.26 2.86 0.75
CA ILE A 47 2.86 1.51 0.32
C ILE A 47 1.73 0.97 1.21
N LEU A 48 1.88 1.08 2.54
CA LEU A 48 0.85 0.65 3.49
C LEU A 48 -0.45 1.46 3.35
N MET A 49 -0.35 2.76 3.12
CA MET A 49 -1.51 3.62 2.90
C MET A 49 -2.26 3.22 1.62
N ASN A 50 -1.55 2.97 0.53
CA ASN A 50 -2.15 2.56 -0.74
C ASN A 50 -2.82 1.18 -0.60
N HIS A 51 -2.19 0.24 0.12
CA HIS A 51 -2.82 -1.03 0.47
C HIS A 51 -4.13 -0.84 1.24
N LYS A 52 -4.12 -0.04 2.31
CA LYS A 52 -5.32 0.23 3.11
C LYS A 52 -6.41 0.89 2.27
N ASN A 53 -6.04 1.81 1.38
CA ASN A 53 -6.97 2.47 0.48
C ASN A 53 -7.61 1.50 -0.53
N SER A 54 -6.82 0.57 -1.09
CA SER A 54 -7.32 -0.48 -1.98
C SER A 54 -8.34 -1.40 -1.30
N VAL A 55 -8.08 -1.79 -0.05
CA VAL A 55 -9.01 -2.60 0.75
C VAL A 55 -10.31 -1.85 1.04
N THR A 56 -10.21 -0.58 1.47
CA THR A 56 -11.39 0.27 1.71
C THR A 56 -12.20 0.46 0.44
N ASN A 57 -11.56 0.72 -0.70
CA ASN A 57 -12.25 0.92 -1.97
C ASN A 57 -13.02 -0.34 -2.41
N LYS A 58 -12.43 -1.53 -2.24
CA LYS A 58 -13.15 -2.80 -2.48
C LYS A 58 -14.37 -2.96 -1.59
N LYS A 59 -14.27 -2.57 -0.31
CA LYS A 59 -15.40 -2.61 0.62
C LYS A 59 -16.51 -1.64 0.17
N MET A 60 -16.15 -0.40 -0.18
CA MET A 60 -17.10 0.59 -0.72
C MET A 60 -17.80 0.09 -1.98
N LEU A 61 -17.06 -0.47 -2.95
CA LEU A 61 -17.65 -1.02 -4.17
C LEU A 61 -18.63 -2.17 -3.87
N LYS A 62 -18.33 -3.00 -2.87
CA LYS A 62 -19.24 -4.07 -2.43
C LYS A 62 -20.51 -3.51 -1.79
N GLU A 63 -20.39 -2.52 -0.91
CA GLU A 63 -21.57 -1.89 -0.30
C GLU A 63 -22.43 -1.16 -1.34
N LEU A 64 -21.83 -0.53 -2.35
CA LEU A 64 -22.56 0.05 -3.49
C LEU A 64 -23.28 -1.01 -4.33
N ASP A 65 -22.68 -2.18 -4.56
CA ASP A 65 -23.32 -3.30 -5.27
C ASP A 65 -24.52 -3.84 -4.47
N GLU A 66 -24.39 -3.98 -3.15
CA GLU A 66 -25.47 -4.41 -2.26
C GLU A 66 -26.64 -3.41 -2.27
N ILE A 67 -26.35 -2.10 -2.18
CA ILE A 67 -27.37 -1.05 -2.29
C ILE A 67 -28.09 -1.12 -3.64
N LYS A 68 -27.33 -1.26 -4.74
CA LYS A 68 -27.89 -1.37 -6.10
C LYS A 68 -28.79 -2.60 -6.24
N LYS A 69 -28.39 -3.75 -5.69
CA LYS A 69 -29.19 -4.98 -5.69
C LYS A 69 -30.50 -4.79 -4.93
N THR A 70 -30.46 -4.23 -3.73
CA THR A 70 -31.65 -3.95 -2.92
C THR A 70 -32.62 -3.02 -3.66
N LEU A 71 -32.14 -1.92 -4.24
CA LEU A 71 -32.95 -1.01 -5.05
C LEU A 71 -33.57 -1.69 -6.27
N SER A 72 -32.81 -2.54 -6.96
CA SER A 72 -33.32 -3.28 -8.12
C SER A 72 -34.32 -4.39 -7.76
N GLY A 73 -34.22 -4.97 -6.56
CA GLY A 73 -35.21 -5.90 -6.02
C GLY A 73 -36.53 -5.19 -5.72
N LEU A 74 -36.45 -4.03 -5.05
CA LEU A 74 -37.63 -3.20 -4.74
C LEU A 74 -38.36 -2.71 -6.00
N LYS A 75 -37.62 -2.43 -7.10
CA LYS A 75 -38.19 -2.01 -8.38
C LYS A 75 -38.91 -3.14 -9.14
N LYS A 76 -38.66 -4.42 -8.81
CA LYS A 76 -39.32 -5.56 -9.46
C LYS A 76 -40.62 -5.99 -8.78
N GLU A 77 -40.89 -5.47 -7.58
CA GLU A 77 -42.08 -5.77 -6.78
C GLU A 77 -43.17 -4.68 -6.89
N GLN A 78 -42.95 -3.67 -7.75
CA GLN A 78 -43.95 -2.71 -8.24
C GLN A 78 -44.20 -2.92 -9.73
#